data_AF-A0A2V6M0N8-F1
#
_entry.id   AF-A0A2V6M0N8-F1
#
_cell.length_a   1.000
_cell.length_b   1.000
_cell.length_c   1.000
_cell.angle_alpha   90.00
_cell.angle_beta   90.00
_cell.angle_gamma   90.00
#
_symmetry.space_group_name_H-M   'P 1'
#
loop_
_entity.id
_entity.type
_entity.pdbx_description
1 polymer ?
#
loop_
_entity_poly.entity_id
_entity_poly.type
_entity_poly.pdbx_seq_one_letter_code
_entity_poly.pdbx_strand_id
1 'polypeptide(L)'
;DLLEEAEEDTHVPVCDTCTGTLQSYRDLSSALHDNSVWDERELSETAKPETTNFLRAFADRTRAEDAAASAIVPKLIANPALIDPHPEWRTAGVVRGLLAIVDDKNFTEPKVAAEIAALAVQVADSLEAGQYPFDTVTKLRGKAWRTHAHMLYYVGSY
;
A
#
# COMPACT_ATOMS: atom_id res chain seq x y z
N ASP A 1 -20.25 11.09 -25.77
CA ASP A 1 -19.28 12.15 -25.55
C ASP A 1 -20.05 13.30 -24.93
N LEU A 2 -19.85 13.60 -23.64
CA LEU A 2 -20.72 14.55 -22.91
C LEU A 2 -20.59 16.00 -23.41
N LEU A 3 -19.55 16.28 -24.20
CA LEU A 3 -19.32 17.57 -24.82
C LEU A 3 -20.12 17.76 -26.12
N GLU A 4 -20.43 16.67 -26.85
CA GLU A 4 -21.25 16.72 -28.07
C GLU A 4 -22.74 17.01 -27.76
N GLU A 5 -23.28 16.50 -26.64
CA GLU A 5 -24.68 16.77 -26.23
C GLU A 5 -24.92 18.24 -25.84
N ALA A 6 -23.88 18.96 -25.39
CA ALA A 6 -24.00 20.36 -25.01
C ALA A 6 -24.04 21.32 -26.23
N GLU A 7 -23.51 20.91 -27.38
CA GLU A 7 -23.56 21.69 -28.62
C GLU A 7 -24.92 21.60 -29.32
N GLU A 8 -25.69 20.55 -29.06
CA GLU A 8 -27.04 20.34 -29.60
C GLU A 8 -28.17 20.85 -28.66
N ASP A 9 -27.81 21.41 -27.50
CA ASP A 9 -28.79 21.91 -26.52
C ASP A 9 -29.46 23.20 -27.01
N THR A 10 -30.75 23.10 -27.32
CA THR A 10 -31.59 24.22 -27.77
C THR A 10 -32.23 25.02 -26.64
N HIS A 11 -32.16 24.52 -25.40
CA HIS A 11 -32.81 25.11 -24.23
C HIS A 11 -31.92 26.13 -23.51
N VAL A 12 -30.63 25.81 -23.35
CA VAL A 12 -29.68 26.69 -22.64
C VAL A 12 -29.69 28.11 -23.20
N PRO A 13 -29.63 28.36 -24.54
CA PRO A 13 -29.58 29.72 -25.08
C PRO A 13 -30.83 30.57 -24.82
N VAL A 14 -31.97 29.95 -24.49
CA VAL A 14 -33.26 30.64 -24.30
C VAL A 14 -33.71 30.73 -22.84
N CYS A 15 -33.00 30.09 -21.92
CA CYS A 15 -33.32 30.05 -20.50
C CYS A 15 -32.20 30.71 -19.68
N ASP A 16 -32.46 31.91 -19.15
CA ASP A 16 -31.48 32.70 -18.38
C ASP A 16 -30.94 31.93 -17.16
N THR A 17 -31.78 31.14 -16.50
CA THR A 17 -31.38 30.31 -15.37
C THR A 17 -30.37 29.23 -15.79
N CYS A 18 -30.68 28.49 -16.86
CA CYS A 18 -29.80 27.43 -17.35
C CYS A 18 -28.50 28.00 -17.94
N THR A 19 -28.55 29.15 -18.62
CA THR A 19 -27.35 29.88 -19.06
C THR A 19 -26.48 30.28 -17.87
N GLY A 20 -27.06 30.88 -16.83
CA GLY A 20 -26.32 31.29 -15.63
C GLY A 20 -25.71 30.12 -14.86
N THR A 21 -26.44 29.01 -14.76
CA THR A 21 -25.93 27.77 -14.14
C THR A 21 -24.79 27.16 -14.95
N LEU A 22 -24.91 27.08 -16.28
CA LEU A 22 -23.83 26.57 -17.14
C LEU A 22 -22.59 27.45 -17.06
N GLN A 23 -22.74 28.78 -17.06
CA GLN A 23 -21.63 29.70 -16.87
C GLN A 23 -20.93 29.47 -15.52
N SER A 24 -21.70 29.29 -14.45
CA SER A 24 -21.16 28.99 -13.12
C SER A 24 -20.35 27.69 -13.10
N TYR A 25 -20.80 26.64 -13.80
CA TYR A 25 -20.04 25.40 -13.93
C TYR A 25 -18.76 25.56 -14.76
N ARG A 26 -18.80 26.37 -15.83
CA ARG A 26 -17.61 26.70 -16.63
C ARG A 26 -16.59 27.46 -15.80
N ASP A 27 -17.02 28.46 -15.04
CA ASP A 27 -16.15 29.25 -14.17
C ASP A 27 -15.49 28.37 -13.08
N LEU A 28 -16.27 27.48 -12.46
CA LEU A 28 -15.74 26.49 -11.51
C LEU A 28 -14.74 25.55 -12.18
N SER A 29 -15.07 24.99 -13.35
CA SER A 29 -14.18 24.10 -14.09
C SER A 29 -12.89 24.80 -14.50
N SER A 30 -12.96 26.06 -14.91
CA SER A 30 -11.80 26.89 -15.24
C SER A 30 -10.94 27.16 -14.02
N ALA A 31 -11.53 27.49 -12.86
CA ALA A 31 -10.80 27.64 -11.61
C ALA A 31 -10.12 26.34 -11.17
N LEU A 32 -10.80 25.19 -11.31
CA LEU A 32 -10.21 23.88 -11.01
C LEU A 32 -9.13 23.46 -12.03
N HIS A 33 -9.05 24.06 -13.21
CA HIS A 33 -7.94 23.86 -14.15
C HIS A 33 -6.72 24.73 -13.82
N ASP A 34 -6.89 25.74 -12.97
CA ASP A 34 -5.78 26.56 -12.51
C ASP A 34 -5.00 25.81 -11.43
N ASN A 35 -3.75 25.46 -11.75
CA ASN A 35 -2.86 24.75 -10.83
C ASN A 35 -2.64 25.54 -9.51
N SER A 36 -2.79 26.86 -9.53
CA SER A 36 -2.65 27.70 -8.32
C SER A 36 -3.77 27.47 -7.31
N VAL A 37 -4.94 26.98 -7.73
CA VAL A 37 -6.06 26.65 -6.83
C VAL A 37 -5.78 25.37 -6.02
N TRP A 38 -4.93 24.48 -6.54
CA TRP A 38 -4.58 23.23 -5.88
C TRP A 38 -3.33 23.32 -5.01
N ASP A 39 -2.40 24.22 -5.33
CA ASP A 39 -1.09 24.28 -4.68
C ASP A 39 -0.70 25.72 -4.30
N GLU A 40 -1.31 26.22 -3.23
CA GLU A 40 -0.84 27.43 -2.52
C GLU A 40 0.31 27.16 -1.54
N ARG A 41 0.74 25.90 -1.44
CA ARG A 41 1.78 25.53 -0.48
C ARG A 41 3.16 25.70 -1.12
N GLU A 42 3.84 26.78 -0.80
CA GLU A 42 5.28 26.91 -1.07
C GLU A 42 6.02 25.71 -0.46
N LEU A 43 6.45 24.79 -1.31
CA LEU A 43 7.32 23.69 -0.93
C LEU A 43 8.73 24.27 -0.82
N SER A 44 9.32 24.14 0.37
CA SER A 44 10.73 24.48 0.54
C SER A 44 11.60 23.63 -0.40
N GLU A 45 12.46 24.28 -1.18
CA GLU A 45 13.49 23.60 -1.98
C GLU A 45 14.47 22.80 -1.11
N THR A 46 14.55 23.14 0.19
CA THR A 46 15.36 22.43 1.17
C THR A 46 14.52 21.50 2.02
N ALA A 47 14.93 20.23 2.10
CA ALA A 47 14.28 19.24 2.94
C ALA A 47 14.44 19.60 4.43
N LYS A 48 13.38 19.45 5.21
CA LYS A 48 13.42 19.65 6.65
C LYS A 48 14.38 18.65 7.30
N PRO A 49 15.38 19.09 8.09
CA PRO A 49 16.33 18.19 8.75
C PRO A 49 15.64 17.14 9.63
N GLU A 50 14.55 17.50 10.30
CA GLU A 50 13.77 16.63 11.18
C GLU A 50 13.15 15.47 10.39
N THR A 51 12.47 15.78 9.27
CA THR A 51 11.89 14.76 8.38
C THR A 51 12.98 13.86 7.81
N THR A 52 14.10 14.46 7.38
CA THR A 52 15.20 13.69 6.79
C THR A 52 15.83 12.74 7.82
N ASN A 53 16.06 13.20 9.05
CA ASN A 53 16.61 12.38 10.12
C ASN A 53 15.63 11.27 10.53
N PHE A 54 14.34 11.58 10.62
CA PHE A 54 13.30 10.60 10.89
C PHE A 54 13.26 9.49 9.83
N LEU A 55 13.28 9.85 8.54
CA LEU A 55 13.27 8.89 7.43
C LEU A 55 14.52 8.02 7.42
N ARG A 56 15.71 8.59 7.67
CA ARG A 56 16.95 7.82 7.80
C ARG A 56 16.87 6.82 8.95
N ALA A 57 16.47 7.26 10.14
CA ALA A 57 16.34 6.40 11.29
C ALA A 57 15.33 5.26 11.05
N PHE A 58 14.22 5.54 10.36
CA PHE A 58 13.27 4.51 9.96
C PHE A 58 13.87 3.51 8.97
N ALA A 59 14.60 3.99 7.95
CA ALA A 59 15.27 3.14 6.98
C ALA A 59 16.36 2.26 7.62
N ASP A 60 17.12 2.81 8.58
CA ASP A 60 18.12 2.05 9.34
C ASP A 60 17.49 0.95 10.19
N ARG A 61 16.40 1.25 10.91
CA ARG A 61 15.64 0.24 11.67
C ARG A 61 15.10 -0.86 10.77
N THR A 62 14.53 -0.48 9.62
CA THR A 62 14.00 -1.43 8.63
C THR A 62 15.11 -2.36 8.12
N ARG A 63 16.27 -1.82 7.76
CA ARG A 63 17.43 -2.61 7.31
C ARG A 63 17.94 -3.57 8.39
N ALA A 64 17.99 -3.12 9.65
CA ALA A 64 18.43 -3.97 10.77
C ALA A 64 17.45 -5.14 11.01
N GLU A 65 16.15 -4.86 10.94
CA GLU A 65 15.09 -5.86 11.08
C GLU A 65 15.12 -6.89 9.94
N ASP A 66 15.30 -6.44 8.69
CA ASP A 66 15.44 -7.32 7.53
C ASP A 66 16.71 -8.20 7.62
N ALA A 67 17.82 -7.63 8.09
CA ALA A 67 19.04 -8.37 8.33
C ALA A 67 18.85 -9.45 9.41
N ALA A 68 18.18 -9.15 10.51
CA ALA A 68 17.86 -10.13 11.54
C ALA A 68 16.93 -11.24 11.02
N ALA A 69 15.94 -10.86 10.20
CA ALA A 69 14.99 -11.79 9.59
C ALA A 69 15.68 -12.83 8.70
N SER A 70 16.80 -12.49 8.05
CA SER A 70 17.54 -13.42 7.18
C SER A 70 17.98 -14.71 7.88
N ALA A 71 18.25 -14.64 9.19
CA ALA A 71 18.63 -15.81 10.00
C ALA A 71 17.41 -16.56 10.59
N ILE A 72 16.25 -15.91 10.63
CA ILE A 72 15.01 -16.43 11.23
C ILE A 72 14.15 -17.14 10.18
N VAL A 73 13.96 -16.52 9.02
CA VAL A 73 13.06 -16.99 7.96
C VAL A 73 13.35 -18.43 7.52
N PRO A 74 14.61 -18.86 7.29
CA PRO A 74 14.90 -20.26 6.95
C PRO A 74 14.46 -21.25 8.04
N LYS A 75 14.59 -20.87 9.31
CA LYS A 75 14.18 -21.71 10.45
C LYS A 75 12.66 -21.84 10.51
N LEU A 76 11.94 -20.73 10.27
CA LEU A 76 10.49 -20.70 10.22
C LEU A 76 9.93 -21.51 9.04
N ILE A 77 10.58 -21.47 7.88
CA ILE A 77 10.17 -22.29 6.74
C ILE A 77 10.37 -23.78 7.05
N ALA A 78 11.49 -24.14 7.70
CA ALA A 78 11.74 -25.52 8.10
C ALA A 78 10.79 -26.01 9.20
N ASN A 79 10.38 -25.13 10.12
CA ASN A 79 9.44 -25.44 11.19
C ASN A 79 8.60 -24.20 11.58
N PRO A 80 7.39 -24.05 11.00
CA PRO A 80 6.51 -22.92 11.29
C PRO A 80 6.10 -22.83 12.76
N ALA A 81 6.04 -23.95 13.49
CA ALA A 81 5.65 -23.99 14.90
C ALA A 81 6.63 -23.25 15.82
N LEU A 82 7.81 -22.85 15.32
CA LEU A 82 8.74 -22.01 16.06
C LEU A 82 8.23 -20.57 16.26
N ILE A 83 7.20 -20.12 15.53
CA ILE A 83 6.67 -18.76 15.69
C ILE A 83 5.93 -18.53 17.02
N ASP A 84 5.39 -19.59 17.62
CA ASP A 84 4.64 -19.52 18.87
C ASP A 84 5.53 -19.31 20.10
N PRO A 85 6.61 -20.08 20.31
CA PRO A 85 7.54 -19.87 21.41
C PRO A 85 8.46 -18.64 21.24
N HIS A 86 8.52 -18.05 20.03
CA HIS A 86 9.40 -16.92 19.72
C HIS A 86 8.61 -15.66 19.32
N PRO A 87 7.93 -14.99 20.27
CA PRO A 87 7.20 -13.75 19.98
C PRO A 87 8.12 -12.64 19.45
N GLU A 88 9.41 -12.66 19.79
CA GLU A 88 10.42 -11.72 19.30
C GLU A 88 10.72 -11.87 17.80
N TRP A 89 10.26 -12.95 17.15
CA TRP A 89 10.37 -13.13 15.70
C TRP A 89 9.19 -12.53 14.94
N ARG A 90 8.18 -12.00 15.65
CA ARG A 90 7.01 -11.37 15.04
C ARG A 90 7.33 -9.94 14.66
N THR A 91 8.09 -9.81 13.59
CA THR A 91 8.62 -8.53 13.11
C THR A 91 8.21 -8.30 11.66
N ALA A 92 8.13 -7.03 11.26
CA ALA A 92 7.83 -6.64 9.88
C ALA A 92 8.91 -7.15 8.90
N GLY A 93 10.15 -7.29 9.35
CA GLY A 93 11.24 -7.87 8.55
C GLY A 93 11.02 -9.35 8.28
N VAL A 94 10.51 -10.12 9.24
CA VAL A 94 10.14 -11.53 9.03
C VAL A 94 9.00 -11.65 8.02
N VAL A 95 7.97 -10.79 8.11
CA VAL A 95 6.89 -10.75 7.10
C VAL A 95 7.47 -10.47 5.70
N ARG A 96 8.32 -9.45 5.55
CA ARG A 96 8.94 -9.12 4.26
C ARG A 96 9.79 -10.27 3.72
N GLY A 97 10.59 -10.91 4.58
CA GLY A 97 11.42 -12.05 4.22
C GLY A 97 10.61 -13.27 3.78
N LEU A 98 9.54 -13.62 4.50
CA LEU A 98 8.63 -14.69 4.09
C LEU A 98 7.98 -14.40 2.73
N LEU A 99 7.50 -13.17 2.52
CA LEU A 99 6.88 -12.77 1.25
C LEU A 99 7.87 -12.79 0.08
N ALA A 100 9.15 -12.45 0.31
CA ALA A 100 10.18 -12.58 -0.72
C ALA A 100 10.38 -14.04 -1.16
N ILE A 101 10.36 -14.98 -0.21
CA ILE A 101 10.44 -16.42 -0.53
C ILE A 101 9.20 -16.91 -1.28
N VAL A 102 8.01 -16.36 -0.99
CA VAL A 102 6.80 -16.65 -1.77
C VAL A 102 6.97 -16.17 -3.20
N ASP A 103 7.50 -14.96 -3.41
CA ASP A 103 7.75 -14.42 -4.74
C ASP A 103 8.75 -15.29 -5.54
N ASP A 104 9.75 -15.89 -4.89
CA ASP A 104 10.71 -16.82 -5.51
C ASP A 104 10.11 -18.20 -5.84
N LYS A 105 9.15 -18.67 -5.03
CA LYS A 105 8.58 -20.03 -5.12
C LYS A 105 7.24 -20.13 -5.84
N ASN A 106 6.56 -19.02 -6.08
CA ASN A 106 5.19 -18.97 -6.60
C ASN A 106 4.97 -19.81 -7.88
N PHE A 107 5.93 -19.85 -8.81
CA PHE A 107 5.83 -20.57 -10.08
C PHE A 107 6.48 -21.96 -10.06
N THR A 108 7.35 -22.24 -9.09
CA THR A 108 8.12 -23.49 -9.02
C THR A 108 7.52 -24.47 -8.02
N GLU A 109 7.09 -23.98 -6.86
CA GLU A 109 6.55 -24.76 -5.75
C GLU A 109 5.29 -24.06 -5.17
N PRO A 110 4.19 -23.93 -5.94
CA PRO A 110 3.05 -23.08 -5.58
C PRO A 110 2.34 -23.51 -4.28
N LYS A 111 2.33 -24.80 -3.96
CA LYS A 111 1.76 -25.31 -2.69
C LYS A 111 2.59 -24.85 -1.49
N VAL A 112 3.92 -24.95 -1.59
CA VAL A 112 4.84 -24.46 -0.56
C VAL A 112 4.72 -22.94 -0.44
N ALA A 113 4.61 -22.23 -1.56
CA ALA A 113 4.40 -20.79 -1.58
C ALA A 113 3.10 -20.38 -0.86
N ALA A 114 2.01 -21.16 -1.00
CA ALA A 114 0.77 -20.94 -0.27
C ALA A 114 0.94 -21.10 1.25
N GLU A 115 1.62 -22.15 1.70
CA GLU A 115 1.90 -22.39 3.13
C GLU A 115 2.77 -21.28 3.75
N ILE A 116 3.80 -20.83 3.03
CA ILE A 116 4.66 -19.71 3.47
C ILE A 116 3.86 -18.40 3.50
N ALA A 117 2.98 -18.17 2.54
CA ALA A 117 2.11 -17.00 2.53
C ALA A 117 1.12 -17.01 3.71
N ALA A 118 0.58 -18.17 4.10
CA ALA A 118 -0.24 -18.31 5.30
C ALA A 118 0.55 -17.97 6.57
N LEU A 119 1.80 -18.42 6.69
CA LEU A 119 2.68 -18.05 7.80
C LEU A 119 2.97 -16.53 7.82
N ALA A 120 3.17 -15.92 6.65
CA ALA A 120 3.35 -14.47 6.55
C ALA A 120 2.11 -13.69 7.04
N VAL A 121 0.90 -14.20 6.75
CA VAL A 121 -0.35 -13.64 7.29
C VAL A 121 -0.39 -13.75 8.81
N GLN A 122 -0.10 -14.93 9.37
CA GLN A 122 -0.08 -15.13 10.83
C GLN A 122 0.86 -14.13 11.52
N VAL A 123 2.07 -13.94 10.97
CA VAL A 123 3.03 -12.98 11.53
C VAL A 123 2.52 -11.55 11.36
N ALA A 124 2.03 -11.16 10.18
CA ALA A 124 1.53 -9.81 9.91
C ALA A 124 0.33 -9.43 10.79
N ASP A 125 -0.57 -10.37 11.05
CA ASP A 125 -1.73 -10.15 11.91
C ASP A 125 -1.33 -9.98 13.39
N SER A 126 -0.23 -10.59 13.81
CA SER A 126 0.31 -10.45 15.17
C SER A 126 1.06 -9.12 15.43
N LEU A 127 1.35 -8.33 14.40
CA LEU A 127 2.08 -7.05 14.57
C LEU A 127 1.21 -5.98 15.25
N GLU A 128 1.77 -5.28 16.22
CA GLU A 128 1.11 -4.14 16.86
C GLU A 128 1.27 -2.87 16.02
N ALA A 129 0.16 -2.25 15.64
CA ALA A 129 0.16 -1.05 14.79
C ALA A 129 0.96 0.13 15.39
N GLY A 130 1.03 0.24 16.71
CA GLY A 130 1.76 1.31 17.41
C GLY A 130 3.28 1.17 17.39
N GLN A 131 3.83 0.01 17.04
CA GLN A 131 5.28 -0.24 17.01
C GLN A 131 5.96 0.29 15.74
N TYR A 132 5.18 0.55 14.69
CA TYR A 132 5.70 1.01 13.41
C TYR A 132 5.08 2.36 13.02
N PRO A 133 5.84 3.24 12.36
CA PRO A 133 5.30 4.51 11.90
C PRO A 133 4.34 4.33 10.72
N PHE A 134 3.51 5.34 10.50
CA PHE A 134 2.58 5.44 9.37
C PHE A 134 1.62 4.23 9.28
N ASP A 135 1.35 3.78 8.07
CA ASP A 135 0.48 2.66 7.74
C ASP A 135 1.27 1.36 7.50
N THR A 136 2.50 1.24 8.04
CA THR A 136 3.41 0.10 7.78
C THR A 136 2.75 -1.25 8.05
N VAL A 137 2.12 -1.42 9.22
CA VAL A 137 1.45 -2.68 9.58
C VAL A 137 0.25 -2.95 8.67
N THR A 138 -0.59 -1.95 8.41
CA THR A 138 -1.75 -2.09 7.52
C THR A 138 -1.33 -2.50 6.11
N LYS A 139 -0.29 -1.88 5.56
CA LYS A 139 0.27 -2.24 4.24
C LYS A 139 0.83 -3.65 4.23
N LEU A 140 1.53 -4.07 5.28
CA LEU A 140 2.09 -5.42 5.37
C LEU A 140 1.00 -6.50 5.48
N ARG A 141 -0.04 -6.27 6.29
CA ARG A 141 -1.21 -7.16 6.37
C ARG A 141 -1.91 -7.26 5.02
N GLY A 142 -2.20 -6.12 4.39
CA GLY A 142 -2.80 -6.09 3.06
C GLY A 142 -1.97 -6.84 2.02
N LYS A 143 -0.63 -6.66 2.03
CA LYS A 143 0.27 -7.41 1.15
C LYS A 143 0.22 -8.91 1.44
N ALA A 144 0.31 -9.32 2.71
CA ALA A 144 0.29 -10.72 3.11
C ALA A 144 -1.04 -11.41 2.73
N TRP A 145 -2.18 -10.80 3.03
CA TRP A 145 -3.50 -11.33 2.65
C TRP A 145 -3.65 -11.45 1.14
N ARG A 146 -3.25 -10.41 0.39
CA ARG A 146 -3.31 -10.44 -1.09
C ARG A 146 -2.45 -11.57 -1.65
N THR A 147 -1.22 -11.71 -1.14
CA THR A 147 -0.31 -12.77 -1.59
C THR A 147 -0.87 -14.15 -1.26
N HIS A 148 -1.39 -14.36 -0.05
CA HIS A 148 -1.98 -15.64 0.34
C HIS A 148 -3.21 -15.99 -0.51
N ALA A 149 -4.13 -15.05 -0.71
CA ALA A 149 -5.30 -15.24 -1.57
C ALA A 149 -4.90 -15.58 -3.02
N HIS A 150 -3.87 -14.92 -3.56
CA HIS A 150 -3.35 -15.22 -4.90
C HIS A 150 -2.77 -16.64 -4.97
N MET A 151 -2.04 -17.09 -3.95
CA MET A 151 -1.51 -18.45 -3.91
C MET A 151 -2.61 -19.51 -3.78
N LEU A 152 -3.63 -19.27 -2.94
CA LEU A 152 -4.79 -20.16 -2.82
C LEU A 152 -5.56 -20.28 -4.15
N TYR A 153 -5.76 -19.16 -4.85
CA TYR A 153 -6.33 -19.15 -6.19
C TYR A 153 -5.51 -20.02 -7.15
N TYR A 154 -4.18 -19.84 -7.18
CA TYR A 154 -3.30 -20.56 -8.09
C TYR A 154 -3.26 -22.08 -7.84
N VAL A 155 -3.37 -22.51 -6.57
CA VAL A 155 -3.42 -23.95 -6.22
C VAL A 155 -4.83 -24.55 -6.25
N GLY A 156 -5.87 -23.74 -6.46
CA GLY A 156 -7.27 -24.17 -6.51
C GLY A 156 -7.88 -24.50 -5.15
N SER A 157 -7.42 -23.85 -4.07
CA SER A 157 -7.84 -24.09 -2.68
C SER A 157 -8.58 -22.91 -2.04
N TYR A 158 -9.38 -22.18 -2.82
CA TYR A 158 -10.15 -21.00 -2.37
C TYR A 158 -11.59 -21.35 -1.95
#